data_AF-A0A3D3JN69-F1
#
_entry.id   AF-A0A3D3JN69-F1
#
_cell.length_a   1.000
_cell.length_b   1.000
_cell.length_c   1.000
_cell.angle_alpha   90.00
_cell.angle_beta   90.00
_cell.angle_gamma   90.00
#
_symmetry.space_group_name_H-M   'P 1'
#
loop_
_entity.id
_entity.type
_entity.pdbx_description
1 polymer ?
#
loop_
_entity_poly.entity_id
_entity_poly.type
_entity_poly.pdbx_seq_one_letter_code
_entity_poly.pdbx_strand_id
1 'polypeptide(L)'
;MEHCTRLHRCIAESRLGVGIFFGLNSPSLAELIVNGTELDFVAVELQHAQVSSGDSTAILRAIQAADPDVTPLVRLPDHSVYWIQQSLDAGFTGMIVPLVESAEQAESLVRAAYFPPLGDRSSAGSIRAVMYALEPDTANERMLLLPQIESAKGLEQVEAIVAVDGVSGVLLGPEDLSLSCGWRGKDLWSYEPFLEAVERVMAACRRHDKMAAILSGAFNDAQKAGFDIIGFAGDQAMTRIDLVGAVNDRAGQLREGRAAQGGESTPDASSGHQRRVAAYRSCLQRFDQWIENQLREGNGGWKTETSADGYFALSVYGVHCGRPDWTHRALGHVEQNFIDGDGSLRQKPNRDQMIAYVPSWLAWAALRAEKLQLSRQLLDSIGGFQDPSSGGFFAGTDERENQRGAIDLDSTTMSILALAQGGRTEAAARGGDYLLNLCRLQPEPERQFCTGWSEPDGMQTQADQVAATTILRWDQPKQHYYKVGLIVEALVHVYGATGDSNYLDAAVNLYNDTITRATDLWTNTLSHKMCWAATTLHAVTGEADYLNHACRFADYIVSLQQPDAAFTYPELWPSYPPERWEAL
;
A
#
# COMPACT_ATOMS: atom_id res chain seq x y z
N MET A 1 -5.41 -29.83 30.06
CA MET A 1 -5.57 -28.58 29.29
C MET A 1 -6.71 -28.76 28.28
N GLU A 2 -7.95 -28.92 28.73
CA GLU A 2 -9.06 -29.29 27.81
C GLU A 2 -9.73 -28.10 27.11
N HIS A 3 -9.39 -26.84 27.43
CA HIS A 3 -10.11 -25.66 26.90
C HIS A 3 -9.27 -24.37 26.79
N CYS A 4 -8.01 -24.44 26.32
CA CYS A 4 -7.21 -23.25 26.03
C CYS A 4 -7.52 -22.72 24.62
N THR A 5 -7.81 -21.43 24.49
CA THR A 5 -8.03 -20.79 23.17
C THR A 5 -6.72 -20.65 22.41
N ARG A 6 -6.79 -20.31 21.12
CA ARG A 6 -5.66 -20.28 20.20
C ARG A 6 -4.54 -19.36 20.67
N LEU A 7 -4.84 -18.16 21.15
CA LEU A 7 -3.84 -17.22 21.68
C LEU A 7 -3.11 -17.77 22.91
N HIS A 8 -3.82 -18.45 23.82
CA HIS A 8 -3.18 -19.11 24.97
C HIS A 8 -2.16 -20.16 24.51
N ARG A 9 -2.49 -20.91 23.46
CA ARG A 9 -1.55 -21.88 22.87
C ARG A 9 -0.36 -21.18 22.23
N CYS A 10 -0.57 -20.07 21.50
CA CYS A 10 0.53 -19.27 20.94
C CYS A 10 1.52 -18.87 22.03
N ILE A 11 1.01 -18.30 23.12
CA ILE A 11 1.82 -17.81 24.25
C ILE A 11 2.59 -18.97 24.88
N ALA A 12 1.93 -20.08 25.19
CA ALA A 12 2.57 -21.26 25.79
C ALA A 12 3.67 -21.87 24.89
N GLU A 13 3.51 -21.78 23.58
CA GLU A 13 4.45 -22.27 22.58
C GLU A 13 5.51 -21.22 22.18
N SER A 14 5.48 -20.01 22.78
CA SER A 14 6.31 -18.87 22.37
C SER A 14 6.19 -18.55 20.87
N ARG A 15 5.01 -18.76 20.30
CA ARG A 15 4.64 -18.39 18.94
C ARG A 15 3.98 -17.02 18.95
N LEU A 16 4.28 -16.21 17.93
CA LEU A 16 3.60 -14.94 17.69
C LEU A 16 2.07 -15.14 17.62
N GLY A 17 1.34 -14.41 18.46
CA GLY A 17 -0.11 -14.30 18.43
C GLY A 17 -0.58 -13.19 17.50
N VAL A 18 -1.43 -13.52 16.54
CA VAL A 18 -1.87 -12.59 15.49
C VAL A 18 -3.39 -12.43 15.52
N GLY A 19 -3.87 -11.19 15.45
CA GLY A 19 -5.31 -10.91 15.55
C GLY A 19 -5.70 -9.54 15.00
N ILE A 20 -6.99 -9.24 15.05
CA ILE A 20 -7.57 -8.00 14.50
C ILE A 20 -8.37 -7.24 15.57
N PHE A 21 -8.38 -5.91 15.47
CA PHE A 21 -9.33 -5.06 16.20
C PHE A 21 -10.64 -4.94 15.41
N PHE A 22 -11.77 -5.19 16.07
CA PHE A 22 -13.08 -5.29 15.43
C PHE A 22 -14.02 -4.21 15.98
N GLY A 23 -14.37 -3.23 15.15
CA GLY A 23 -15.19 -2.07 15.51
C GLY A 23 -16.38 -1.79 14.58
N LEU A 24 -16.58 -2.55 13.50
CA LEU A 24 -17.81 -2.49 12.71
C LEU A 24 -18.88 -3.28 13.46
N ASN A 25 -19.73 -2.58 14.21
CA ASN A 25 -20.79 -3.12 15.07
C ASN A 25 -21.78 -4.07 14.32
N SER A 26 -21.32 -5.29 14.00
CA SER A 26 -21.97 -6.23 13.09
C SER A 26 -21.53 -7.67 13.42
N PRO A 27 -22.38 -8.45 14.11
CA PRO A 27 -22.09 -9.86 14.37
C PRO A 27 -21.88 -10.68 13.09
N SER A 28 -22.62 -10.38 12.01
CA SER A 28 -22.47 -11.08 10.73
C SER A 28 -21.10 -10.84 10.08
N LEU A 29 -20.52 -9.64 10.25
CA LEU A 29 -19.19 -9.38 9.74
C LEU A 29 -18.12 -10.08 10.57
N ALA A 30 -18.31 -10.14 11.89
CA ALA A 30 -17.42 -10.91 12.76
C ALA A 30 -17.40 -12.39 12.36
N GLU A 31 -18.57 -12.98 12.11
CA GLU A 31 -18.70 -14.37 11.62
C GLU A 31 -18.01 -14.57 10.26
N LEU A 32 -18.18 -13.62 9.33
CA LEU A 32 -17.53 -13.68 8.02
C LEU A 32 -16.00 -13.67 8.14
N ILE A 33 -15.45 -12.73 8.92
CA ILE A 33 -14.00 -12.58 9.10
C ILE A 33 -13.42 -13.84 9.75
N VAL A 34 -14.05 -14.31 10.83
CA VAL A 34 -13.55 -15.47 11.57
C VAL A 34 -13.60 -16.75 10.72
N ASN A 35 -14.69 -17.01 9.97
CA ASN A 35 -14.75 -18.18 9.07
C ASN A 35 -13.73 -18.13 7.92
N GLY A 36 -13.34 -16.93 7.50
CA GLY A 36 -12.43 -16.72 6.37
C GLY A 36 -10.96 -16.66 6.74
N THR A 37 -10.60 -16.76 8.03
CA THR A 37 -9.23 -16.50 8.50
C THR A 37 -8.80 -17.48 9.59
N GLU A 38 -7.50 -17.56 9.85
CA GLU A 38 -6.91 -18.37 10.92
C GLU A 38 -6.36 -17.48 12.05
N LEU A 39 -7.11 -16.46 12.46
CA LEU A 39 -6.67 -15.53 13.51
C LEU A 39 -6.57 -16.20 14.88
N ASP A 40 -5.58 -15.81 15.68
CA ASP A 40 -5.41 -16.31 17.05
C ASP A 40 -6.35 -15.61 18.03
N PHE A 41 -6.71 -14.35 17.75
CA PHE A 41 -7.64 -13.57 18.54
C PHE A 41 -8.41 -12.53 17.71
N VAL A 42 -9.53 -12.08 18.27
CA VAL A 42 -10.28 -10.90 17.82
C VAL A 42 -10.49 -9.99 19.02
N ALA A 43 -10.08 -8.73 18.92
CA ALA A 43 -10.25 -7.71 19.95
C ALA A 43 -11.45 -6.81 19.61
N VAL A 44 -12.57 -6.99 20.30
CA VAL A 44 -13.77 -6.15 20.13
C VAL A 44 -13.50 -4.75 20.68
N GLU A 45 -13.63 -3.76 19.81
CA GLU A 45 -13.31 -2.36 20.08
C GLU A 45 -14.49 -1.63 20.74
N LEU A 46 -14.33 -1.15 21.98
CA LEU A 46 -15.35 -0.34 22.67
C LEU A 46 -14.90 1.09 22.97
N GLN A 47 -13.62 1.45 22.80
CA GLN A 47 -13.09 2.78 23.09
C GLN A 47 -13.33 3.75 21.93
N HIS A 48 -13.08 3.30 20.70
CA HIS A 48 -13.15 4.13 19.50
C HIS A 48 -14.28 3.74 18.55
N ALA A 49 -15.05 2.69 18.86
CA ALA A 49 -16.18 2.25 18.05
C ALA A 49 -17.52 2.40 18.78
N GLN A 50 -18.58 2.48 17.99
CA GLN A 50 -19.96 2.68 18.43
C GLN A 50 -20.60 1.32 18.72
N VAL A 51 -20.01 0.59 19.65
CA VAL A 51 -20.43 -0.75 20.09
C VAL A 51 -20.92 -0.66 21.52
N SER A 52 -22.19 -1.03 21.75
CA SER A 52 -22.73 -1.10 23.11
C SER A 52 -22.32 -2.41 23.82
N SER A 53 -22.50 -2.48 25.15
CA SER A 53 -22.28 -3.74 25.89
C SER A 53 -23.14 -4.91 25.40
N GLY A 54 -24.35 -4.62 24.91
CA GLY A 54 -25.24 -5.64 24.35
C GLY A 54 -24.72 -6.13 23.01
N ASP A 55 -24.28 -5.20 22.16
CA ASP A 55 -23.77 -5.51 20.84
C ASP A 55 -22.43 -6.26 20.91
N SER A 56 -21.54 -5.88 21.83
CA SER A 56 -20.28 -6.59 22.06
C SER A 56 -20.53 -8.05 22.43
N THR A 57 -21.58 -8.33 23.19
CA THR A 57 -22.02 -9.70 23.51
C THR A 57 -22.55 -10.44 22.28
N ALA A 58 -23.25 -9.77 21.38
CA ALA A 58 -23.71 -10.35 20.13
C ALA A 58 -22.53 -10.68 19.18
N ILE A 59 -21.56 -9.77 19.08
CA ILE A 59 -20.32 -9.96 18.31
C ILE A 59 -19.51 -11.13 18.88
N LEU A 60 -19.33 -11.18 20.20
CA LEU A 60 -18.67 -12.30 20.90
C LEU A 60 -19.31 -13.64 20.54
N ARG A 61 -20.64 -13.73 20.56
CA ARG A 61 -21.36 -14.96 20.19
C ARG A 61 -21.09 -15.37 18.74
N ALA A 62 -21.03 -14.41 17.83
CA ALA A 62 -20.73 -14.68 16.43
C ALA A 62 -19.29 -15.19 16.24
N ILE A 63 -18.31 -14.56 16.88
CA ILE A 63 -16.90 -15.00 16.88
C ILE A 63 -16.80 -16.46 17.35
N GLN A 64 -17.38 -16.76 18.51
CA GLN A 64 -17.30 -18.10 19.11
C GLN A 64 -18.10 -19.16 18.34
N ALA A 65 -19.17 -18.77 17.65
CA ALA A 65 -19.94 -19.67 16.81
C ALA A 65 -19.21 -20.01 15.50
N ALA A 66 -18.49 -19.04 14.93
CA ALA A 66 -17.69 -19.21 13.73
C ALA A 66 -16.45 -20.08 14.01
N ASP A 67 -15.72 -19.77 15.08
CA ASP A 67 -14.56 -20.55 15.50
C ASP A 67 -14.40 -20.47 17.04
N PRO A 68 -14.68 -21.56 17.78
CA PRO A 68 -14.59 -21.57 19.23
C PRO A 68 -13.15 -21.49 19.75
N ASP A 69 -12.15 -21.72 18.90
CA ASP A 69 -10.74 -21.65 19.29
C ASP A 69 -10.19 -20.22 19.20
N VAL A 70 -10.82 -19.31 18.44
CA VAL A 70 -10.41 -17.89 18.42
C VAL A 70 -10.54 -17.29 19.81
N THR A 71 -9.52 -16.56 20.24
CA THR A 71 -9.53 -15.92 21.56
C THR A 71 -10.31 -14.61 21.51
N PRO A 72 -11.40 -14.46 22.28
CA PRO A 72 -12.14 -13.21 22.32
C PRO A 72 -11.51 -12.24 23.33
N LEU A 73 -10.93 -11.16 22.82
CA LEU A 73 -10.49 -10.01 23.59
C LEU A 73 -11.50 -8.86 23.46
N VAL A 74 -11.47 -7.93 24.40
CA VAL A 74 -12.21 -6.67 24.33
C VAL A 74 -11.29 -5.51 24.72
N ARG A 75 -11.27 -4.43 23.93
CA ARG A 75 -10.69 -3.15 24.36
C ARG A 75 -11.78 -2.31 25.00
N LEU A 76 -11.63 -2.06 26.30
CA LEU A 76 -12.63 -1.35 27.10
C LEU A 76 -12.62 0.16 26.81
N PRO A 77 -13.73 0.87 27.03
CA PRO A 77 -13.77 2.32 26.83
C PRO A 77 -13.00 3.11 27.90
N ASP A 78 -12.93 2.57 29.12
CA ASP A 78 -12.31 3.19 30.28
C ASP A 78 -12.00 2.14 31.37
N HIS A 79 -11.65 2.61 32.58
CA HIS A 79 -11.30 1.79 33.75
C HIS A 79 -12.52 1.39 34.59
N SER A 80 -13.74 1.53 34.07
CA SER A 80 -14.97 1.30 34.83
C SER A 80 -15.15 -0.18 35.19
N VAL A 81 -15.40 -0.44 36.47
CA VAL A 81 -15.79 -1.76 36.99
C VAL A 81 -17.03 -2.32 36.27
N TYR A 82 -17.95 -1.45 35.86
CA TYR A 82 -19.14 -1.86 35.10
C TYR A 82 -18.75 -2.53 33.78
N TRP A 83 -17.90 -1.87 32.97
CA TRP A 83 -17.46 -2.41 31.69
C TRP A 83 -16.64 -3.69 31.86
N ILE A 84 -15.74 -3.70 32.84
CA ILE A 84 -14.95 -4.89 33.18
C ILE A 84 -15.88 -6.07 33.49
N GLN A 85 -16.76 -5.94 34.48
CA GLN A 85 -17.60 -7.07 34.90
C GLN A 85 -18.60 -7.49 33.82
N GLN A 86 -19.23 -6.55 33.10
CA GLN A 86 -20.16 -6.90 32.01
C GLN A 86 -19.47 -7.66 30.89
N SER A 87 -18.26 -7.25 30.49
CA SER A 87 -17.50 -7.97 29.45
C SER A 87 -17.10 -9.37 29.90
N LEU A 88 -16.62 -9.54 31.13
CA LEU A 88 -16.26 -10.87 31.64
C LEU A 88 -17.48 -11.77 31.82
N ASP A 89 -18.61 -11.23 32.25
CA ASP A 89 -19.85 -11.98 32.42
C ASP A 89 -20.47 -12.40 31.08
N ALA A 90 -20.24 -11.59 30.04
CA ALA A 90 -20.55 -11.94 28.66
C ALA A 90 -19.67 -13.11 28.15
N GLY A 91 -18.46 -13.27 28.69
CA GLY A 91 -17.55 -14.38 28.39
C GLY A 91 -16.34 -14.01 27.54
N PHE A 92 -15.94 -12.74 27.50
CA PHE A 92 -14.60 -12.38 27.03
C PHE A 92 -13.55 -12.97 27.97
N THR A 93 -12.44 -13.45 27.40
CA THR A 93 -11.35 -14.08 28.17
C THR A 93 -10.09 -13.22 28.22
N GLY A 94 -10.14 -12.03 27.62
CA GLY A 94 -9.10 -11.05 27.83
C GLY A 94 -9.54 -9.62 27.56
N MET A 95 -8.78 -8.70 28.12
CA MET A 95 -9.08 -7.29 28.21
C MET A 95 -7.86 -6.47 27.86
N ILE A 96 -8.10 -5.47 27.03
CA ILE A 96 -7.19 -4.37 26.77
C ILE A 96 -7.80 -3.14 27.43
N VAL A 97 -7.04 -2.47 28.30
CA VAL A 97 -7.56 -1.31 29.05
C VAL A 97 -6.75 -0.07 28.70
N PRO A 98 -7.38 0.96 28.10
CA PRO A 98 -6.68 2.15 27.62
C PRO A 98 -6.12 3.01 28.75
N LEU A 99 -5.16 3.89 28.43
CA LEU A 99 -4.66 4.96 29.29
C LEU A 99 -4.30 4.52 30.72
N VAL A 100 -3.52 3.43 30.86
CA VAL A 100 -2.99 3.02 32.17
C VAL A 100 -1.66 3.71 32.42
N GLU A 101 -1.63 4.54 33.45
CA GLU A 101 -0.54 5.47 33.78
C GLU A 101 0.16 5.16 35.11
N SER A 102 -0.33 4.21 35.92
CA SER A 102 0.31 3.84 37.19
C SER A 102 0.05 2.39 37.62
N ALA A 103 0.88 1.88 38.54
CA ALA A 103 0.71 0.55 39.13
C ALA A 103 -0.60 0.44 39.91
N GLU A 104 -1.02 1.49 40.63
CA GLU A 104 -2.27 1.50 41.40
C GLU A 104 -3.51 1.39 40.50
N GLN A 105 -3.45 1.97 39.30
CA GLN A 105 -4.48 1.76 38.28
C GLN A 105 -4.50 0.30 37.83
N ALA A 106 -3.35 -0.27 37.50
CA ALA A 106 -3.25 -1.68 37.10
C ALA A 106 -3.73 -2.65 38.21
N GLU A 107 -3.38 -2.40 39.47
CA GLU A 107 -3.89 -3.17 40.63
C GLU A 107 -5.41 -3.06 40.77
N SER A 108 -5.98 -1.88 40.50
CA SER A 108 -7.42 -1.68 40.53
C SER A 108 -8.13 -2.46 39.42
N LEU A 109 -7.52 -2.58 38.24
CA LEU A 109 -8.01 -3.43 37.16
C LEU A 109 -7.97 -4.91 37.54
N VAL A 110 -6.88 -5.37 38.16
CA VAL A 110 -6.75 -6.75 38.67
C VAL A 110 -7.86 -7.04 39.69
N ARG A 111 -8.06 -6.16 40.68
CA ARG A 111 -9.14 -6.31 41.66
C ARG A 111 -10.53 -6.40 40.99
N ALA A 112 -10.77 -5.63 39.93
CA ALA A 112 -12.06 -5.65 39.24
C ALA A 112 -12.27 -6.90 38.36
N ALA A 113 -11.19 -7.44 37.78
CA ALA A 113 -11.25 -8.50 36.78
C ALA A 113 -11.18 -9.92 37.37
N TYR A 114 -10.47 -10.12 38.48
CA TYR A 114 -10.24 -11.42 39.07
C TYR A 114 -11.18 -11.72 40.24
N PHE A 115 -11.56 -12.99 40.40
CA PHE A 115 -12.26 -13.48 41.59
C PHE A 115 -11.28 -13.63 42.78
N PRO A 116 -11.79 -13.70 44.04
CA PRO A 116 -10.95 -14.01 45.19
C PRO A 116 -10.14 -15.31 45.00
N PRO A 117 -8.89 -15.39 45.49
CA PRO A 117 -8.22 -14.40 46.34
C PRO A 117 -7.48 -13.28 45.58
N LEU A 118 -7.46 -13.31 44.23
CA LEU A 118 -6.68 -12.36 43.42
C LEU A 118 -7.38 -11.00 43.26
N GLY A 119 -8.71 -10.98 43.33
CA GLY A 119 -9.49 -9.75 43.23
C GLY A 119 -10.84 -9.82 43.94
N ASP A 120 -11.68 -8.84 43.62
CA ASP A 120 -12.97 -8.55 44.24
C ASP A 120 -14.14 -8.73 43.24
N ARG A 121 -13.93 -9.44 42.12
CA ARG A 121 -14.98 -9.68 41.14
C ARG A 121 -16.17 -10.39 41.79
N SER A 122 -17.37 -9.83 41.58
CA SER A 122 -18.61 -10.43 42.07
C SER A 122 -18.98 -11.67 41.27
N SER A 123 -19.39 -12.74 41.95
CA SER A 123 -19.85 -13.98 41.31
C SER A 123 -21.37 -13.98 41.17
N ALA A 124 -21.86 -14.31 39.99
CA ALA A 124 -23.27 -14.48 39.69
C ALA A 124 -23.51 -15.86 39.05
N GLY A 125 -24.37 -16.68 39.67
CA GLY A 125 -24.60 -18.07 39.22
C GLY A 125 -25.44 -18.23 37.95
N SER A 126 -25.90 -17.14 37.33
CA SER A 126 -26.79 -17.15 36.17
C SER A 126 -26.36 -16.13 35.10
N ILE A 127 -25.09 -16.18 34.70
CA ILE A 127 -24.49 -15.35 33.64
C ILE A 127 -24.01 -16.21 32.47
N ARG A 128 -23.74 -15.59 31.32
CA ARG A 128 -23.32 -16.32 30.12
C ARG A 128 -22.02 -17.09 30.35
N ALA A 129 -21.01 -16.48 30.98
CA ALA A 129 -19.73 -17.14 31.25
C ALA A 129 -19.89 -18.48 31.99
N VAL A 130 -20.80 -18.55 32.98
CA VAL A 130 -21.08 -19.78 33.75
C VAL A 130 -21.69 -20.88 32.88
N MET A 131 -22.43 -20.55 31.81
CA MET A 131 -22.97 -21.54 30.86
C MET A 131 -21.88 -22.31 30.10
N TYR A 132 -20.65 -21.80 30.08
CA TYR A 132 -19.48 -22.43 29.49
C TYR A 132 -18.53 -23.02 30.56
N ALA A 133 -19.06 -23.35 31.74
CA ALA A 133 -18.35 -23.99 32.85
C ALA A 133 -17.09 -23.24 33.32
N LEU A 134 -17.10 -21.90 33.22
CA LEU A 134 -16.06 -21.04 33.79
C LEU A 134 -16.32 -20.85 35.28
N GLU A 135 -15.86 -21.81 36.08
CA GLU A 135 -15.76 -21.65 37.53
C GLU A 135 -14.70 -20.59 37.89
N PRO A 136 -14.79 -19.92 39.06
CA PRO A 136 -13.94 -18.79 39.42
C PRO A 136 -12.43 -19.02 39.21
N ASP A 137 -11.90 -20.17 39.64
CA ASP A 137 -10.48 -20.50 39.51
C ASP A 137 -10.07 -20.62 38.03
N THR A 138 -10.88 -21.28 37.21
CA THR A 138 -10.64 -21.43 35.77
C THR A 138 -10.79 -20.10 35.02
N ALA A 139 -11.71 -19.24 35.45
CA ALA A 139 -11.84 -17.90 34.90
C ALA A 139 -10.59 -17.05 35.20
N ASN A 140 -10.07 -17.14 36.43
CA ASN A 140 -8.82 -16.47 36.82
C ASN A 140 -7.63 -16.98 35.99
N GLU A 141 -7.48 -18.30 35.83
CA GLU A 141 -6.37 -18.91 35.07
C GLU A 141 -6.35 -18.52 33.59
N ARG A 142 -7.52 -18.26 32.98
CA ARG A 142 -7.65 -17.94 31.55
C ARG A 142 -7.68 -16.45 31.24
N MET A 143 -7.63 -15.60 32.26
CA MET A 143 -7.79 -14.17 32.07
C MET A 143 -6.51 -13.55 31.51
N LEU A 144 -6.60 -12.91 30.34
CA LEU A 144 -5.54 -12.09 29.77
C LEU A 144 -5.84 -10.61 30.05
N LEU A 145 -5.16 -10.00 31.02
CA LEU A 145 -5.29 -8.57 31.33
C LEU A 145 -4.09 -7.79 30.78
N LEU A 146 -4.35 -6.92 29.80
CA LEU A 146 -3.38 -6.12 29.08
C LEU A 146 -3.63 -4.61 29.28
N PRO A 147 -3.03 -3.98 30.30
CA PRO A 147 -2.95 -2.53 30.38
C PRO A 147 -2.31 -1.95 29.11
N GLN A 148 -2.92 -0.93 28.53
CA GLN A 148 -2.42 -0.27 27.33
C GLN A 148 -1.54 0.92 27.72
N ILE A 149 -0.29 0.88 27.26
CA ILE A 149 0.71 1.92 27.43
C ILE A 149 0.66 2.81 26.19
N GLU A 150 0.05 3.99 26.35
CA GLU A 150 -0.19 4.92 25.25
C GLU A 150 -0.09 6.40 25.66
N SER A 151 0.53 6.66 26.81
CA SER A 151 0.83 8.01 27.27
C SER A 151 2.27 8.11 27.77
N ALA A 152 2.82 9.32 27.76
CA ALA A 152 4.15 9.59 28.30
C ALA A 152 4.27 9.10 29.77
N LYS A 153 3.23 9.33 30.58
CA LYS A 153 3.18 8.88 31.98
C LYS A 153 3.12 7.35 32.10
N GLY A 154 2.31 6.69 31.28
CA GLY A 154 2.25 5.23 31.23
C GLY A 154 3.60 4.63 30.85
N LEU A 155 4.29 5.22 29.87
CA LEU A 155 5.64 4.81 29.47
C LEU A 155 6.67 5.04 30.60
N GLU A 156 6.57 6.16 31.33
CA GLU A 156 7.42 6.44 32.49
C GLU A 156 7.25 5.40 33.61
N GLN A 157 6.04 4.86 33.78
CA GLN A 157 5.68 3.90 34.83
C GLN A 157 5.63 2.45 34.34
N VAL A 158 6.07 2.16 33.11
CA VAL A 158 5.83 0.86 32.47
C VAL A 158 6.39 -0.31 33.28
N GLU A 159 7.56 -0.17 33.90
CA GLU A 159 8.13 -1.23 34.74
C GLU A 159 7.25 -1.54 35.96
N ALA A 160 6.70 -0.51 36.60
CA ALA A 160 5.84 -0.67 37.77
C ALA A 160 4.49 -1.27 37.40
N ILE A 161 3.91 -0.84 36.27
CA ILE A 161 2.64 -1.38 35.73
C ILE A 161 2.80 -2.85 35.37
N VAL A 162 3.87 -3.19 34.63
CA VAL A 162 4.17 -4.56 34.23
C VAL A 162 4.42 -5.44 35.45
N ALA A 163 5.01 -4.93 36.54
CA ALA A 163 5.30 -5.72 37.73
C ALA A 163 4.05 -6.19 38.52
N VAL A 164 2.87 -5.59 38.32
CA VAL A 164 1.67 -5.89 39.12
C VAL A 164 1.20 -7.34 38.92
N ASP A 165 1.06 -8.10 40.00
CA ASP A 165 0.53 -9.47 39.96
C ASP A 165 -0.89 -9.50 39.39
N GLY A 166 -1.15 -10.41 38.45
CA GLY A 166 -2.41 -10.47 37.69
C GLY A 166 -2.42 -9.69 36.37
N VAL A 167 -1.43 -8.82 36.11
CA VAL A 167 -1.20 -8.30 34.74
C VAL A 167 -0.51 -9.38 33.91
N SER A 168 -1.08 -9.73 32.76
CA SER A 168 -0.54 -10.77 31.87
C SER A 168 0.56 -10.23 30.94
N GLY A 169 0.52 -8.93 30.66
CA GLY A 169 1.39 -8.24 29.72
C GLY A 169 0.89 -6.82 29.52
N VAL A 170 1.50 -6.06 28.62
CA VAL A 170 1.00 -4.73 28.23
C VAL A 170 0.84 -4.63 26.72
N LEU A 171 -0.08 -3.77 26.29
CA LEU A 171 -0.23 -3.40 24.89
C LEU A 171 0.35 -2.01 24.65
N LEU A 172 1.30 -1.87 23.73
CA LEU A 172 1.78 -0.57 23.28
C LEU A 172 0.79 0.02 22.28
N GLY A 173 0.31 1.24 22.53
CA GLY A 173 -0.54 2.01 21.62
C GLY A 173 0.25 3.13 20.93
N PRO A 174 0.82 2.89 19.73
CA PRO A 174 1.80 3.81 19.14
C PRO A 174 1.24 5.17 18.75
N GLU A 175 -0.01 5.20 18.27
CA GLU A 175 -0.64 6.45 17.81
C GLU A 175 -0.84 7.41 18.98
N ASP A 176 -1.56 7.00 20.03
CA ASP A 176 -1.80 7.85 21.20
C ASP A 176 -0.51 8.15 21.98
N LEU A 177 0.45 7.21 22.04
CA LEU A 177 1.76 7.48 22.62
C LEU A 177 2.49 8.60 21.87
N SER A 178 2.46 8.56 20.54
CA SER A 178 3.02 9.61 19.69
C SER A 178 2.35 10.96 19.96
N LEU A 179 1.03 11.00 20.12
CA LEU A 179 0.32 12.24 20.47
C LEU A 179 0.74 12.75 21.85
N SER A 180 0.82 11.87 22.85
CA SER A 180 1.16 12.19 24.23
C SER A 180 2.60 12.71 24.38
N CYS A 181 3.54 12.11 23.65
CA CYS A 181 4.96 12.46 23.68
C CYS A 181 5.35 13.59 22.69
N GLY A 182 4.39 14.06 21.87
CA GLY A 182 4.65 15.14 20.90
C GLY A 182 5.40 14.72 19.64
N TRP A 183 5.28 13.45 19.22
CA TRP A 183 5.95 12.87 18.04
C TRP A 183 5.08 12.92 16.77
N ARG A 184 4.11 13.83 16.70
CA ARG A 184 3.21 13.99 15.56
C ARG A 184 3.98 14.17 14.24
N GLY A 185 3.55 13.46 13.20
CA GLY A 185 4.13 13.53 11.86
C GLY A 185 5.49 12.82 11.72
N LYS A 186 5.97 12.12 12.75
CA LYS A 186 7.14 11.25 12.65
C LYS A 186 6.75 9.87 12.15
N ASP A 187 7.61 9.28 11.34
CA ASP A 187 7.57 7.86 11.07
C ASP A 187 8.14 7.12 12.29
N LEU A 188 7.25 6.46 13.04
CA LEU A 188 7.58 5.92 14.35
C LEU A 188 8.68 4.84 14.28
N TRP A 189 8.66 3.97 13.28
CA TRP A 189 9.60 2.84 13.18
C TRP A 189 10.98 3.23 12.66
N SER A 190 11.19 4.51 12.33
CA SER A 190 12.51 5.11 12.06
C SER A 190 12.88 6.21 13.06
N TYR A 191 12.02 6.48 14.05
CA TYR A 191 12.21 7.55 15.01
C TYR A 191 12.78 7.03 16.33
N GLU A 192 14.04 7.40 16.62
CA GLU A 192 14.81 6.88 17.76
C GLU A 192 14.05 6.90 19.10
N PRO A 193 13.38 8.00 19.53
CA PRO A 193 12.66 8.00 20.80
C PRO A 193 11.49 7.00 20.86
N PHE A 194 10.87 6.67 19.73
CA PHE A 194 9.87 5.60 19.69
C PHE A 194 10.53 4.23 19.80
N LEU A 195 11.66 4.01 19.13
CA LEU A 195 12.43 2.76 19.25
C LEU A 195 12.91 2.54 20.70
N GLU A 196 13.40 3.58 21.36
CA GLU A 196 13.74 3.55 22.79
C GLU A 196 12.52 3.20 23.67
N ALA A 197 11.34 3.74 23.35
CA ALA A 197 10.10 3.41 24.06
C ALA A 197 9.72 1.94 23.86
N VAL A 198 9.83 1.42 22.64
CA VAL A 198 9.61 -0.01 22.32
C VAL A 198 10.60 -0.86 23.11
N GLU A 199 11.89 -0.56 23.07
CA GLU A 199 12.91 -1.32 23.81
C GLU A 199 12.64 -1.33 25.31
N ARG A 200 12.23 -0.18 25.88
CA ARG A 200 11.90 -0.08 27.30
C ARG A 200 10.72 -0.96 27.68
N VAL A 201 9.64 -0.93 26.89
CA VAL A 201 8.45 -1.77 27.09
C VAL A 201 8.83 -3.25 27.00
N MET A 202 9.56 -3.64 25.95
CA MET A 202 10.04 -5.01 25.77
C MET A 202 10.92 -5.47 26.93
N ALA A 203 11.84 -4.62 27.41
CA ALA A 203 12.72 -4.94 28.53
C ALA A 203 11.94 -5.09 29.85
N ALA A 204 10.93 -4.26 30.09
CA ALA A 204 10.04 -4.38 31.24
C ALA A 204 9.28 -5.72 31.22
N CYS A 205 8.64 -6.04 30.09
CA CYS A 205 7.92 -7.30 29.88
C CYS A 205 8.81 -8.52 30.13
N ARG A 206 9.99 -8.59 29.50
CA ARG A 206 10.95 -9.69 29.69
C ARG A 206 11.43 -9.84 31.13
N ARG A 207 11.66 -8.74 31.85
CA ARG A 207 12.13 -8.77 33.26
C ARG A 207 11.12 -9.45 34.18
N HIS A 208 9.84 -9.31 33.88
CA HIS A 208 8.74 -9.82 34.70
C HIS A 208 8.09 -11.09 34.12
N ASP A 209 8.64 -11.67 33.06
CA ASP A 209 8.11 -12.85 32.36
C ASP A 209 6.66 -12.62 31.88
N LYS A 210 6.42 -11.46 31.26
CA LYS A 210 5.11 -11.02 30.78
C LYS A 210 5.14 -10.66 29.32
N MET A 211 3.97 -10.72 28.68
CA MET A 211 3.85 -10.50 27.24
C MET A 211 3.99 -9.03 26.86
N ALA A 212 4.56 -8.77 25.69
CA ALA A 212 4.46 -7.50 25.01
C ALA A 212 3.52 -7.63 23.80
N ALA A 213 2.50 -6.78 23.76
CA ALA A 213 1.57 -6.66 22.64
C ALA A 213 1.68 -5.29 21.97
N ILE A 214 1.31 -5.21 20.69
CA ILE A 214 1.24 -3.93 19.96
C ILE A 214 0.10 -3.92 18.96
N LEU A 215 -0.56 -2.76 18.83
CA LEU A 215 -1.40 -2.43 17.67
C LEU A 215 -0.55 -1.64 16.67
N SER A 216 -0.29 -2.20 15.49
CA SER A 216 0.59 -1.56 14.49
C SER A 216 0.20 -1.95 13.08
N GLY A 217 0.24 -1.01 12.13
CA GLY A 217 0.18 -1.31 10.69
C GLY A 217 1.53 -1.72 10.08
N ALA A 218 2.64 -1.54 10.81
CA ALA A 218 3.99 -1.93 10.38
C ALA A 218 4.38 -3.28 11.01
N PHE A 219 3.75 -4.36 10.53
CA PHE A 219 3.81 -5.68 11.16
C PHE A 219 5.21 -6.29 11.20
N ASN A 220 6.02 -6.06 10.16
CA ASN A 220 7.37 -6.60 10.08
C ASN A 220 8.28 -6.00 11.15
N ASP A 221 8.17 -4.71 11.43
CA ASP A 221 9.03 -4.03 12.40
C ASP A 221 8.60 -4.37 13.83
N ALA A 222 7.29 -4.48 14.08
CA ALA A 222 6.76 -5.05 15.30
C ALA A 222 7.24 -6.50 15.53
N GLN A 223 7.20 -7.34 14.50
CA GLN A 223 7.70 -8.72 14.61
C GLN A 223 9.20 -8.77 14.88
N LYS A 224 10.01 -7.95 14.21
CA LYS A 224 11.46 -7.85 14.44
C LYS A 224 11.80 -7.35 15.83
N ALA A 225 11.03 -6.41 16.37
CA ALA A 225 11.18 -5.91 17.75
C ALA A 225 10.89 -7.00 18.80
N GLY A 226 10.21 -8.07 18.39
CA GLY A 226 9.99 -9.27 19.20
C GLY A 226 8.72 -9.23 20.05
N PHE A 227 7.71 -8.46 19.64
CA PHE A 227 6.39 -8.50 20.30
C PHE A 227 5.79 -9.91 20.23
N ASP A 228 5.17 -10.35 21.33
CA ASP A 228 4.52 -11.66 21.43
C ASP A 228 3.14 -11.67 20.77
N ILE A 229 2.48 -10.50 20.73
CA ILE A 229 1.13 -10.32 20.18
C ILE A 229 1.11 -9.10 19.26
N ILE A 230 0.62 -9.28 18.03
CA ILE A 230 0.43 -8.18 17.06
C ILE A 230 -1.04 -8.13 16.64
N GLY A 231 -1.66 -6.98 16.91
CA GLY A 231 -3.01 -6.65 16.45
C GLY A 231 -2.98 -5.80 15.18
N PHE A 232 -3.80 -6.18 14.20
CA PHE A 232 -4.01 -5.43 12.97
C PHE A 232 -4.90 -4.20 13.18
N ALA A 233 -4.66 -3.17 12.36
CA ALA A 233 -5.55 -2.02 12.23
C ALA A 233 -6.97 -2.50 11.88
N GLY A 234 -7.97 -1.82 12.47
CA GLY A 234 -9.30 -2.42 12.60
C GLY A 234 -10.02 -2.70 11.29
N ASP A 235 -10.99 -3.61 11.37
CA ASP A 235 -11.94 -3.97 10.31
C ASP A 235 -12.53 -2.77 9.54
N GLN A 236 -12.74 -1.63 10.20
CA GLN A 236 -13.17 -0.37 9.60
C GLN A 236 -12.19 0.15 8.53
N ALA A 237 -10.89 0.12 8.81
CA ALA A 237 -9.86 0.60 7.89
C ALA A 237 -9.75 -0.34 6.68
N MET A 238 -9.70 -1.65 6.93
CA MET A 238 -9.63 -2.66 5.86
C MET A 238 -10.87 -2.65 4.97
N THR A 239 -12.07 -2.61 5.56
CA THR A 239 -13.34 -2.57 4.81
C THR A 239 -13.44 -1.30 3.95
N ARG A 240 -12.99 -0.16 4.46
CA ARG A 240 -12.96 1.09 3.69
C ARG A 240 -12.06 0.99 2.47
N ILE A 241 -10.92 0.31 2.57
CA ILE A 241 -9.96 0.20 1.46
C ILE A 241 -10.47 -0.82 0.44
N ASP A 242 -10.77 -2.04 0.88
CA ASP A 242 -10.96 -3.18 -0.02
C ASP A 242 -12.41 -3.32 -0.50
N LEU A 243 -13.37 -3.29 0.42
CA LEU A 243 -14.78 -3.51 0.09
C LEU A 243 -15.35 -2.33 -0.70
N VAL A 244 -15.08 -1.10 -0.26
CA VAL A 244 -15.58 0.09 -0.96
C VAL A 244 -14.99 0.17 -2.37
N GLY A 245 -13.70 -0.15 -2.53
CA GLY A 245 -13.07 -0.27 -3.84
C GLY A 245 -13.79 -1.28 -4.73
N ALA A 246 -13.90 -2.53 -4.27
CA ALA A 246 -14.54 -3.61 -5.02
C ALA A 246 -16.02 -3.35 -5.35
N VAL A 247 -16.78 -2.76 -4.41
CA VAL A 247 -18.19 -2.41 -4.64
C VAL A 247 -18.33 -1.29 -5.65
N ASN A 248 -17.48 -0.26 -5.58
CA ASN A 248 -17.51 0.82 -6.58
C ASN A 248 -17.20 0.28 -7.98
N ASP A 249 -16.22 -0.61 -8.08
CA ASP A 249 -15.87 -1.27 -9.35
C ASP A 249 -17.04 -2.09 -9.88
N ARG A 250 -17.66 -2.91 -9.03
CA ARG A 250 -18.78 -3.78 -9.43
C ARG A 250 -20.05 -3.00 -9.73
N ALA A 251 -20.34 -1.95 -8.97
CA ALA A 251 -21.47 -1.06 -9.20
C ALA A 251 -21.29 -0.30 -10.52
N GLY A 252 -20.06 0.11 -10.84
CA GLY A 252 -19.69 0.62 -12.16
C GLY A 252 -20.09 -0.36 -13.26
N GLN A 253 -19.62 -1.61 -13.17
CA GLN A 253 -19.91 -2.67 -14.15
C GLN A 253 -21.41 -2.95 -14.33
N LEU A 254 -22.19 -2.98 -13.24
CA LEU A 254 -23.63 -3.29 -13.29
C LEU A 254 -24.46 -2.13 -13.83
N ARG A 255 -24.10 -0.88 -13.51
CA ARG A 255 -24.77 0.32 -14.08
C ARG A 255 -24.60 0.37 -15.59
N GLU A 256 -23.42 -0.02 -16.07
CA GLU A 256 -23.15 -0.17 -17.50
C GLU A 256 -23.96 -1.33 -18.12
N GLY A 257 -24.15 -2.44 -17.40
CA GLY A 257 -24.95 -3.59 -17.84
C GLY A 257 -26.47 -3.34 -17.89
N ARG A 258 -27.04 -2.60 -16.93
CA ARG A 258 -28.49 -2.29 -16.90
C ARG A 258 -28.89 -1.24 -17.93
N ALA A 259 -28.00 -0.28 -18.23
CA ALA A 259 -28.16 0.64 -19.36
C ALA A 259 -28.28 -0.10 -20.71
N ALA A 260 -27.77 -1.34 -20.81
CA ALA A 260 -27.87 -2.17 -22.00
C ALA A 260 -29.17 -3.01 -22.10
N GLN A 261 -29.96 -3.16 -21.01
CA GLN A 261 -31.13 -4.07 -20.97
C GLN A 261 -32.49 -3.40 -20.64
N GLY A 262 -32.50 -2.21 -20.03
CA GLY A 262 -33.74 -1.50 -19.69
C GLY A 262 -34.21 -0.57 -20.80
N GLY A 263 -35.21 -0.99 -21.58
CA GLY A 263 -35.96 -0.11 -22.47
C GLY A 263 -36.89 0.82 -21.70
N GLU A 264 -36.38 1.92 -21.16
CA GLU A 264 -37.16 3.14 -20.87
C GLU A 264 -36.47 4.31 -21.54
N SER A 265 -37.21 4.89 -22.51
CA SER A 265 -36.82 5.96 -23.44
C SER A 265 -35.33 6.04 -23.70
N THR A 266 -34.86 5.41 -24.78
CA THR A 266 -33.55 5.66 -25.39
C THR A 266 -33.17 7.14 -25.21
N PRO A 267 -32.22 7.48 -24.31
CA PRO A 267 -31.41 8.67 -24.54
C PRO A 267 -30.56 8.24 -25.72
N ASP A 268 -31.08 8.57 -26.90
CA ASP A 268 -30.48 8.47 -28.21
C ASP A 268 -29.19 7.62 -28.28
N ALA A 269 -29.28 6.50 -29.01
CA ALA A 269 -28.12 5.71 -29.44
C ALA A 269 -27.06 6.55 -30.22
N SER A 270 -27.27 7.85 -30.35
CA SER A 270 -26.31 8.85 -30.80
C SER A 270 -25.25 9.30 -29.78
N SER A 271 -25.33 9.01 -28.46
CA SER A 271 -24.37 9.60 -27.52
C SER A 271 -22.93 9.08 -27.70
N GLY A 272 -21.98 10.00 -27.87
CA GLY A 272 -20.56 9.66 -28.14
C GLY A 272 -19.88 8.85 -27.03
N HIS A 273 -20.37 8.93 -25.79
CA HIS A 273 -19.78 8.25 -24.63
C HIS A 273 -19.88 6.72 -24.69
N GLN A 274 -21.05 6.16 -25.01
CA GLN A 274 -21.21 4.70 -25.09
C GLN A 274 -20.39 4.09 -26.24
N ARG A 275 -20.31 4.78 -27.38
CA ARG A 275 -19.44 4.37 -28.50
C ARG A 275 -17.98 4.33 -28.10
N ARG A 276 -17.53 5.34 -27.35
CA ARG A 276 -16.16 5.44 -26.83
C ARG A 276 -15.83 4.28 -25.89
N VAL A 277 -16.68 4.02 -24.88
CA VAL A 277 -16.46 2.92 -23.93
C VAL A 277 -16.43 1.55 -24.64
N ALA A 278 -17.33 1.34 -25.61
CA ALA A 278 -17.33 0.10 -26.39
C ALA A 278 -16.04 -0.08 -27.21
N ALA A 279 -15.53 1.00 -27.83
CA ALA A 279 -14.27 0.96 -28.55
C ALA A 279 -13.09 0.61 -27.63
N TYR A 280 -13.03 1.20 -26.43
CA TYR A 280 -11.96 0.94 -25.46
C TYR A 280 -11.99 -0.51 -24.98
N ARG A 281 -13.17 -1.05 -24.64
CA ARG A 281 -13.32 -2.46 -24.25
C ARG A 281 -12.91 -3.41 -25.37
N SER A 282 -13.33 -3.11 -26.60
CA SER A 282 -12.94 -3.90 -27.76
C SER A 282 -11.42 -3.91 -27.95
N CYS A 283 -10.76 -2.77 -27.70
CA CYS A 283 -9.32 -2.65 -27.74
C CYS A 283 -8.62 -3.52 -26.70
N LEU A 284 -9.08 -3.43 -25.44
CA LEU A 284 -8.57 -4.24 -24.33
C LEU A 284 -8.80 -5.73 -24.56
N GLN A 285 -9.98 -6.13 -25.05
CA GLN A 285 -10.28 -7.54 -25.34
C GLN A 285 -9.35 -8.13 -26.40
N ARG A 286 -9.04 -7.38 -27.48
CA ARG A 286 -8.06 -7.82 -28.47
C ARG A 286 -6.67 -7.97 -27.87
N PHE A 287 -6.27 -7.02 -27.03
CA PHE A 287 -4.98 -7.08 -26.33
C PHE A 287 -4.93 -8.28 -25.38
N ASP A 288 -5.98 -8.54 -24.60
CA ASP A 288 -6.08 -9.68 -23.70
C ASP A 288 -5.93 -11.00 -24.46
N GLN A 289 -6.65 -11.14 -25.58
CA GLN A 289 -6.56 -12.32 -26.43
C GLN A 289 -5.15 -12.52 -26.99
N TRP A 290 -4.46 -11.43 -27.32
CA TRP A 290 -3.07 -11.48 -27.76
C TRP A 290 -2.14 -11.97 -26.64
N ILE A 291 -2.26 -11.43 -25.42
CA ILE A 291 -1.45 -11.84 -24.26
C ILE A 291 -1.62 -13.34 -23.97
N GLU A 292 -2.86 -13.84 -23.93
CA GLU A 292 -3.13 -15.27 -23.71
C GLU A 292 -2.42 -16.16 -24.74
N ASN A 293 -2.35 -15.69 -25.99
CA ASN A 293 -1.66 -16.41 -27.07
C ASN A 293 -0.13 -16.35 -26.97
N GLN A 294 0.44 -15.42 -26.19
CA GLN A 294 1.88 -15.23 -26.07
C GLN A 294 2.47 -15.74 -24.75
N LEU A 295 1.65 -15.91 -23.72
CA LEU A 295 2.07 -16.50 -22.44
C LEU A 295 2.07 -18.03 -22.50
N ARG A 296 2.95 -18.65 -21.71
CA ARG A 296 3.01 -20.09 -21.47
C ARG A 296 1.96 -20.46 -20.40
N GLU A 297 1.31 -21.60 -20.60
CA GLU A 297 0.40 -22.16 -19.59
C GLU A 297 1.18 -22.49 -18.30
N GLY A 298 0.56 -22.23 -17.14
CA GLY A 298 1.15 -22.51 -15.82
C GLY A 298 1.90 -21.32 -15.21
N ASN A 299 3.09 -20.99 -15.71
CA ASN A 299 4.00 -20.06 -15.02
C ASN A 299 3.94 -18.59 -15.48
N GLY A 300 3.14 -18.26 -16.51
CA GLY A 300 3.02 -16.90 -17.03
C GLY A 300 4.28 -16.32 -17.67
N GLY A 301 5.26 -17.15 -18.03
CA GLY A 301 6.39 -16.74 -18.84
C GLY A 301 5.98 -16.53 -20.31
N TRP A 302 6.59 -15.58 -21.01
CA TRP A 302 6.42 -15.42 -22.46
C TRP A 302 6.94 -16.64 -23.23
N LYS A 303 6.38 -16.88 -24.42
CA LYS A 303 6.89 -17.91 -25.34
C LYS A 303 8.31 -17.61 -25.82
N THR A 304 8.63 -16.34 -26.08
CA THR A 304 9.88 -15.91 -26.75
C THR A 304 10.76 -14.95 -25.96
N GLU A 305 10.30 -14.36 -24.85
CA GLU A 305 11.10 -13.40 -24.08
C GLU A 305 12.17 -14.11 -23.24
N THR A 306 13.35 -13.49 -23.15
CA THR A 306 14.54 -14.06 -22.47
C THR A 306 15.04 -13.21 -21.30
N SER A 307 14.33 -12.12 -20.98
CA SER A 307 14.70 -11.13 -19.97
C SER A 307 13.46 -10.57 -19.25
N ALA A 308 13.66 -9.79 -18.19
CA ALA A 308 12.57 -9.17 -17.45
C ALA A 308 11.84 -8.05 -18.23
N ASP A 309 12.43 -7.52 -19.32
CA ASP A 309 11.89 -6.40 -20.12
C ASP A 309 10.47 -6.65 -20.65
N GLY A 310 10.11 -7.88 -21.00
CA GLY A 310 8.75 -8.15 -21.49
C GLY A 310 7.68 -8.13 -20.38
N TYR A 311 8.06 -8.15 -19.10
CA TYR A 311 7.13 -8.39 -18.00
C TYR A 311 6.69 -7.12 -17.27
N PHE A 312 7.44 -6.02 -17.37
CA PHE A 312 7.14 -4.82 -16.57
C PHE A 312 5.78 -4.21 -16.93
N ALA A 313 5.48 -4.07 -18.22
CA ALA A 313 4.20 -3.53 -18.68
C ALA A 313 3.04 -4.50 -18.42
N LEU A 314 3.24 -5.80 -18.63
CA LEU A 314 2.23 -6.84 -18.37
C LEU A 314 1.84 -6.87 -16.89
N SER A 315 2.82 -6.79 -15.99
CA SER A 315 2.60 -6.91 -14.55
C SER A 315 1.75 -5.75 -14.01
N VAL A 316 2.01 -4.52 -14.50
CA VAL A 316 1.19 -3.35 -14.18
C VAL A 316 -0.18 -3.43 -14.84
N TYR A 317 -0.26 -3.83 -16.11
CA TYR A 317 -1.53 -4.04 -16.79
C TYR A 317 -2.44 -5.00 -16.02
N GLY A 318 -1.90 -6.14 -15.55
CA GLY A 318 -2.68 -7.14 -14.86
C GLY A 318 -3.35 -6.64 -13.56
N VAL A 319 -2.65 -5.83 -12.77
CA VAL A 319 -3.22 -5.28 -11.52
C VAL A 319 -4.26 -4.19 -11.79
N HIS A 320 -4.11 -3.41 -12.87
CA HIS A 320 -5.00 -2.28 -13.16
C HIS A 320 -6.18 -2.63 -14.09
N CYS A 321 -6.11 -3.73 -14.84
CA CYS A 321 -7.13 -4.13 -15.80
C CYS A 321 -7.89 -5.41 -15.39
N GLY A 322 -7.85 -5.78 -14.11
CA GLY A 322 -8.61 -6.92 -13.58
C GLY A 322 -8.11 -8.27 -14.11
N ARG A 323 -6.79 -8.42 -14.21
CA ARG A 323 -6.09 -9.70 -14.48
C ARG A 323 -4.98 -9.94 -13.44
N PRO A 324 -5.29 -9.93 -12.13
CA PRO A 324 -4.28 -10.09 -11.08
C PRO A 324 -3.55 -11.44 -11.15
N ASP A 325 -4.18 -12.46 -11.72
CA ASP A 325 -3.58 -13.77 -11.98
C ASP A 325 -2.43 -13.69 -13.00
N TRP A 326 -2.50 -12.77 -13.97
CA TRP A 326 -1.40 -12.52 -14.92
C TRP A 326 -0.23 -11.88 -14.21
N THR A 327 -0.48 -10.88 -13.36
CA THR A 327 0.57 -10.25 -12.57
C THR A 327 1.27 -11.25 -11.66
N HIS A 328 0.52 -12.06 -10.90
CA HIS A 328 1.11 -13.02 -9.96
C HIS A 328 2.02 -14.03 -10.66
N ARG A 329 1.58 -14.56 -11.81
CA ARG A 329 2.38 -15.50 -12.61
C ARG A 329 3.59 -14.81 -13.24
N ALA A 330 3.41 -13.66 -13.90
CA ALA A 330 4.48 -12.89 -14.52
C ALA A 330 5.58 -12.52 -13.52
N LEU A 331 5.21 -11.95 -12.37
CA LEU A 331 6.16 -11.60 -11.32
C LEU A 331 6.82 -12.84 -10.71
N GLY A 332 6.09 -13.95 -10.57
CA GLY A 332 6.67 -15.21 -10.09
C GLY A 332 7.71 -15.77 -11.07
N HIS A 333 7.45 -15.65 -12.37
CA HIS A 333 8.41 -16.01 -13.40
C HIS A 333 9.65 -15.11 -13.36
N VAL A 334 9.48 -13.80 -13.19
CA VAL A 334 10.59 -12.84 -13.05
C VAL A 334 11.45 -13.18 -11.84
N GLU A 335 10.83 -13.34 -10.67
CA GLU A 335 11.51 -13.68 -9.42
C GLU A 335 12.34 -14.96 -9.52
N GLN A 336 11.82 -15.98 -10.20
CA GLN A 336 12.49 -17.28 -10.34
C GLN A 336 13.60 -17.31 -11.39
N ASN A 337 13.53 -16.47 -12.44
CA ASN A 337 14.36 -16.66 -13.64
C ASN A 337 15.24 -15.46 -14.00
N PHE A 338 14.91 -14.26 -13.51
CA PHE A 338 15.57 -13.01 -13.92
C PHE A 338 16.10 -12.16 -12.76
N ILE A 339 15.97 -12.62 -11.52
CA ILE A 339 16.66 -12.02 -10.38
C ILE A 339 17.94 -12.82 -10.13
N ASP A 340 19.09 -12.14 -10.21
CA ASP A 340 20.38 -12.75 -9.94
C ASP A 340 20.65 -12.84 -8.42
N GLY A 341 21.66 -13.60 -8.01
CA GLY A 341 21.91 -13.91 -6.60
C GLY A 341 22.30 -12.70 -5.73
N ASP A 342 22.71 -11.60 -6.36
CA ASP A 342 22.96 -10.30 -5.72
C ASP A 342 21.73 -9.38 -5.69
N GLY A 343 20.60 -9.85 -6.23
CA GLY A 343 19.33 -9.12 -6.32
C GLY A 343 19.22 -8.15 -7.50
N SER A 344 20.20 -8.13 -8.40
CA SER A 344 20.09 -7.40 -9.66
C SER A 344 19.09 -8.08 -10.62
N LEU A 345 18.44 -7.26 -11.45
CA LEU A 345 17.48 -7.74 -12.45
C LEU A 345 18.19 -7.92 -13.79
N ARG A 346 18.10 -9.13 -14.37
CA ARG A 346 18.62 -9.43 -15.70
C ARG A 346 17.76 -8.78 -16.79
N GLN A 347 18.36 -7.84 -17.51
CA GLN A 347 17.71 -7.01 -18.54
C GLN A 347 18.41 -7.15 -19.89
N LYS A 348 17.81 -6.61 -20.96
CA LYS A 348 18.45 -6.52 -22.29
C LYS A 348 19.58 -5.47 -22.30
N PRO A 349 20.61 -5.62 -23.15
CA PRO A 349 21.72 -4.66 -23.23
C PRO A 349 21.30 -3.21 -23.57
N ASN A 350 20.18 -3.01 -24.26
CA ASN A 350 19.67 -1.65 -24.51
C ASN A 350 19.10 -0.96 -23.25
N ARG A 351 19.13 -1.63 -22.08
CA ARG A 351 18.83 -1.06 -20.77
C ARG A 351 20.07 -0.66 -19.96
N ASP A 352 21.28 -0.81 -20.51
CA ASP A 352 22.52 -0.45 -19.82
C ASP A 352 22.59 1.06 -19.48
N GLN A 353 21.81 1.89 -20.16
CA GLN A 353 21.65 3.34 -19.91
C GLN A 353 20.31 3.72 -19.23
N MET A 354 19.53 2.75 -18.76
CA MET A 354 18.25 2.95 -18.07
C MET A 354 18.02 1.85 -17.02
N ILE A 355 19.05 1.53 -16.25
CA ILE A 355 19.11 0.26 -15.49
C ILE A 355 18.04 0.15 -14.41
N ALA A 356 17.64 1.27 -13.80
CA ALA A 356 16.61 1.31 -12.76
C ALA A 356 15.17 1.37 -13.32
N TYR A 357 14.99 1.57 -14.63
CA TYR A 357 13.67 1.76 -15.24
C TYR A 357 12.78 0.50 -15.11
N VAL A 358 13.22 -0.65 -15.63
CA VAL A 358 12.42 -1.90 -15.60
C VAL A 358 12.18 -2.38 -14.16
N PRO A 359 13.19 -2.42 -13.26
CA PRO A 359 12.98 -2.77 -11.86
C PRO A 359 11.94 -1.88 -11.16
N SER A 360 11.88 -0.59 -11.48
CA SER A 360 10.90 0.34 -10.89
C SER A 360 9.45 -0.01 -11.24
N TRP A 361 9.20 -0.32 -12.52
CA TRP A 361 7.87 -0.79 -12.95
C TRP A 361 7.48 -2.11 -12.27
N LEU A 362 8.42 -3.04 -12.17
CA LEU A 362 8.19 -4.33 -11.51
C LEU A 362 7.99 -4.17 -10.00
N ALA A 363 8.71 -3.26 -9.35
CA ALA A 363 8.52 -2.92 -7.94
C ALA A 363 7.12 -2.38 -7.69
N TRP A 364 6.66 -1.45 -8.54
CA TRP A 364 5.30 -0.92 -8.46
C TRP A 364 4.23 -2.01 -8.65
N ALA A 365 4.38 -2.87 -9.66
CA ALA A 365 3.48 -4.00 -9.86
C ALA A 365 3.50 -4.99 -8.67
N ALA A 366 4.68 -5.27 -8.12
CA ALA A 366 4.85 -6.19 -6.99
C ALA A 366 4.22 -5.64 -5.70
N LEU A 367 4.29 -4.33 -5.46
CA LEU A 367 3.56 -3.67 -4.36
C LEU A 367 2.05 -3.85 -4.53
N ARG A 368 1.52 -3.61 -5.73
CA ARG A 368 0.08 -3.74 -6.04
C ARG A 368 -0.42 -5.18 -6.01
N ALA A 369 0.45 -6.15 -6.23
CA ALA A 369 0.17 -7.57 -6.15
C ALA A 369 0.58 -8.19 -4.80
N GLU A 370 0.88 -7.38 -3.79
CA GLU A 370 1.25 -7.83 -2.44
C GLU A 370 2.44 -8.81 -2.37
N LYS A 371 3.31 -8.80 -3.38
CA LYS A 371 4.57 -9.56 -3.38
C LYS A 371 5.65 -8.82 -2.60
N LEU A 372 5.47 -8.73 -1.29
CA LEU A 372 6.24 -7.85 -0.40
C LEU A 372 7.74 -8.14 -0.33
N GLN A 373 8.16 -9.38 -0.61
CA GLN A 373 9.59 -9.73 -0.66
C GLN A 373 10.23 -9.20 -1.94
N LEU A 374 9.64 -9.54 -3.08
CA LEU A 374 10.09 -9.09 -4.40
C LEU A 374 10.05 -7.55 -4.50
N SER A 375 8.99 -6.91 -3.99
CA SER A 375 8.89 -5.45 -4.01
C SER A 375 10.00 -4.79 -3.19
N ARG A 376 10.29 -5.28 -1.98
CA ARG A 376 11.40 -4.78 -1.15
C ARG A 376 12.74 -4.92 -1.87
N GLN A 377 13.01 -6.10 -2.42
CA GLN A 377 14.25 -6.37 -3.15
C GLN A 377 14.45 -5.41 -4.34
N LEU A 378 13.40 -5.18 -5.13
CA LEU A 378 13.47 -4.28 -6.27
C LEU A 378 13.60 -2.81 -5.83
N LEU A 379 12.88 -2.39 -4.78
CA LEU A 379 12.97 -1.03 -4.23
C LEU A 379 14.37 -0.72 -3.66
N ASP A 380 14.99 -1.67 -2.98
CA ASP A 380 16.34 -1.51 -2.45
C ASP A 380 17.38 -1.46 -3.59
N SER A 381 17.18 -2.27 -4.65
CA SER A 381 18.02 -2.28 -5.85
C SER A 381 17.97 -0.95 -6.60
N ILE A 382 16.79 -0.39 -6.87
CA ILE A 382 16.66 0.92 -7.54
C ILE A 382 17.22 2.05 -6.67
N GLY A 383 17.03 2.00 -5.35
CA GLY A 383 17.54 3.01 -4.42
C GLY A 383 19.06 3.18 -4.48
N GLY A 384 19.79 2.11 -4.80
CA GLY A 384 21.24 2.15 -5.00
C GLY A 384 21.71 2.99 -6.20
N PHE A 385 20.82 3.34 -7.13
CA PHE A 385 21.14 4.18 -8.29
C PHE A 385 20.82 5.66 -8.06
N GLN A 386 20.23 6.02 -6.93
CA GLN A 386 19.92 7.41 -6.63
C GLN A 386 21.22 8.18 -6.33
N ASP A 387 21.46 9.23 -7.09
CA ASP A 387 22.56 10.16 -6.88
C ASP A 387 22.31 10.98 -5.60
N PRO A 388 23.23 10.96 -4.62
CA PRO A 388 23.09 11.72 -3.39
C PRO A 388 23.15 13.24 -3.60
N SER A 389 23.71 13.72 -4.71
CA SER A 389 23.92 15.15 -4.94
C SER A 389 22.69 15.84 -5.57
N SER A 390 22.19 15.29 -6.67
CA SER A 390 21.04 15.83 -7.40
C SER A 390 19.71 15.25 -6.94
N GLY A 391 19.70 14.01 -6.43
CA GLY A 391 18.49 13.24 -6.12
C GLY A 391 17.92 12.45 -7.31
N GLY A 392 18.46 12.66 -8.52
CA GLY A 392 18.13 11.89 -9.72
C GLY A 392 18.75 10.48 -9.71
N PHE A 393 18.48 9.66 -10.74
CA PHE A 393 18.97 8.28 -10.83
C PHE A 393 19.97 8.14 -11.97
N PHE A 394 21.15 7.59 -11.66
CA PHE A 394 22.19 7.33 -12.65
C PHE A 394 21.70 6.37 -13.73
N ALA A 395 22.10 6.65 -14.98
CA ALA A 395 21.70 5.88 -16.15
C ALA A 395 22.20 4.43 -16.11
N GLY A 396 23.44 4.22 -15.66
CA GLY A 396 24.11 2.93 -15.64
C GLY A 396 24.98 2.69 -14.41
N THR A 397 25.58 1.50 -14.36
CA THR A 397 26.43 1.05 -13.25
C THR A 397 27.71 1.85 -13.15
N ASP A 398 28.33 2.19 -14.28
CA ASP A 398 29.57 2.97 -14.32
C ASP A 398 29.35 4.39 -13.76
N GLU A 399 28.25 5.04 -14.13
CA GLU A 399 27.89 6.36 -13.60
C GLU A 399 27.63 6.31 -12.10
N ARG A 400 26.91 5.28 -11.64
CA ARG A 400 26.67 5.02 -10.21
C ARG A 400 27.98 4.82 -9.45
N GLU A 401 28.87 3.98 -9.93
CA GLU A 401 30.13 3.66 -9.23
C GLU A 401 31.08 4.86 -9.19
N ASN A 402 31.11 5.66 -10.25
CA ASN A 402 31.94 6.85 -10.31
C ASN A 402 31.27 8.10 -9.72
N GLN A 403 30.00 8.01 -9.32
CA GLN A 403 29.18 9.12 -8.81
C GLN A 403 29.23 10.35 -9.74
N ARG A 404 29.18 10.12 -11.05
CA ARG A 404 29.26 11.16 -12.09
C ARG A 404 28.71 10.64 -13.41
N GLY A 405 28.28 11.54 -14.27
CA GLY A 405 27.77 11.21 -15.61
C GLY A 405 26.24 11.31 -15.68
N ALA A 406 25.66 10.61 -16.65
CA ALA A 406 24.27 10.79 -17.03
C ALA A 406 23.28 10.38 -15.92
N ILE A 407 22.31 11.27 -15.68
CA ILE A 407 21.10 11.00 -14.90
C ILE A 407 19.97 10.74 -15.88
N ASP A 408 19.37 9.55 -15.81
CA ASP A 408 18.29 9.15 -16.71
C ASP A 408 16.93 9.60 -16.17
N LEU A 409 16.21 10.43 -16.94
CA LEU A 409 14.90 10.94 -16.55
C LEU A 409 13.87 9.81 -16.39
N ASP A 410 13.88 8.85 -17.31
CA ASP A 410 12.84 7.82 -17.36
C ASP A 410 12.98 6.89 -16.14
N SER A 411 14.21 6.51 -15.81
CA SER A 411 14.56 5.79 -14.58
C SER A 411 14.23 6.61 -13.34
N THR A 412 14.58 7.90 -13.31
CA THR A 412 14.31 8.78 -12.16
C THR A 412 12.82 8.85 -11.85
N THR A 413 12.00 9.21 -12.84
CA THR A 413 10.55 9.37 -12.68
C THR A 413 9.86 8.09 -12.23
N MET A 414 10.20 6.94 -12.85
CA MET A 414 9.62 5.66 -12.44
C MET A 414 10.12 5.18 -11.07
N SER A 415 11.40 5.41 -10.75
CA SER A 415 11.96 5.01 -9.46
C SER A 415 11.31 5.77 -8.32
N ILE A 416 11.14 7.09 -8.45
CA ILE A 416 10.54 7.90 -7.37
C ILE A 416 9.06 7.59 -7.20
N LEU A 417 8.35 7.26 -8.29
CA LEU A 417 6.97 6.76 -8.21
C LEU A 417 6.92 5.45 -7.41
N ALA A 418 7.77 4.48 -7.75
CA ALA A 418 7.83 3.19 -7.07
C ALA A 418 8.23 3.35 -5.59
N LEU A 419 9.21 4.22 -5.29
CA LEU A 419 9.65 4.54 -3.93
C LEU A 419 8.55 5.22 -3.12
N ALA A 420 7.83 6.18 -3.70
CA ALA A 420 6.69 6.84 -3.06
C ALA A 420 5.59 5.83 -2.71
N GLN A 421 5.23 4.94 -3.64
CA GLN A 421 4.25 3.88 -3.41
C GLN A 421 4.75 2.83 -2.40
N GLY A 422 6.07 2.62 -2.31
CA GLY A 422 6.71 1.70 -1.38
C GLY A 422 7.01 2.26 0.01
N GLY A 423 6.53 3.47 0.32
CA GLY A 423 6.73 4.13 1.62
C GLY A 423 8.15 4.65 1.85
N ARG A 424 9.00 4.75 0.81
CA ARG A 424 10.35 5.33 0.88
C ARG A 424 10.29 6.84 0.65
N THR A 425 9.53 7.55 1.50
CA THR A 425 9.12 8.94 1.30
C THR A 425 10.30 9.90 1.12
N GLU A 426 11.37 9.78 1.92
CA GLU A 426 12.53 10.66 1.79
C GLU A 426 13.27 10.50 0.46
N ALA A 427 13.46 9.26 0.01
CA ALA A 427 14.11 8.98 -1.28
C ALA A 427 13.26 9.48 -2.45
N ALA A 428 11.94 9.30 -2.37
CA ALA A 428 11.01 9.84 -3.35
C ALA A 428 11.02 11.37 -3.37
N ALA A 429 11.05 12.03 -2.20
CA ALA A 429 11.13 13.48 -2.08
C ALA A 429 12.41 14.05 -2.71
N ARG A 430 13.59 13.47 -2.44
CA ARG A 430 14.84 13.91 -3.08
C ARG A 430 14.78 13.88 -4.62
N GLY A 431 14.19 12.82 -5.17
CA GLY A 431 14.01 12.75 -6.62
C GLY A 431 12.87 13.64 -7.14
N GLY A 432 11.88 13.95 -6.30
CA GLY A 432 10.91 15.02 -6.56
C GLY A 432 11.59 16.39 -6.65
N ASP A 433 12.46 16.72 -5.70
CA ASP A 433 13.24 17.97 -5.67
C ASP A 433 14.12 18.11 -6.91
N TYR A 434 14.73 17.00 -7.37
CA TYR A 434 15.42 16.94 -8.66
C TYR A 434 14.49 17.38 -9.81
N LEU A 435 13.28 16.82 -9.90
CA LEU A 435 12.31 17.16 -10.95
C LEU A 435 11.81 18.61 -10.85
N LEU A 436 11.58 19.13 -9.64
CA LEU A 436 11.25 20.53 -9.41
C LEU A 436 12.37 21.44 -9.94
N ASN A 437 13.63 21.08 -9.64
CA ASN A 437 14.79 21.81 -10.09
C ASN A 437 14.94 21.75 -11.63
N LEU A 438 14.72 20.57 -12.22
CA LEU A 438 14.70 20.40 -13.68
C LEU A 438 13.64 21.30 -14.33
N CYS A 439 12.42 21.34 -13.81
CA CYS A 439 11.36 22.21 -14.32
C CYS A 439 11.70 23.70 -14.18
N ARG A 440 12.37 24.08 -13.09
CA ARG A 440 12.75 25.47 -12.80
C ARG A 440 13.88 25.99 -13.70
N LEU A 441 14.82 25.12 -14.06
CA LEU A 441 16.05 25.52 -14.77
C LEU A 441 15.90 25.60 -16.29
N GLN A 442 14.73 25.27 -16.84
CA GLN A 442 14.48 25.18 -18.29
C GLN A 442 14.92 26.44 -19.06
N PRO A 443 15.72 26.31 -20.13
CA PRO A 443 16.13 27.44 -20.96
C PRO A 443 15.12 27.67 -22.09
N GLU A 444 14.66 28.91 -22.26
CA GLU A 444 13.59 29.25 -23.24
C GLU A 444 12.37 28.30 -23.11
N PRO A 445 11.75 28.18 -21.91
CA PRO A 445 10.66 27.23 -21.66
C PRO A 445 9.46 27.43 -22.60
N GLU A 446 9.29 28.63 -23.15
CA GLU A 446 8.28 28.95 -24.16
C GLU A 446 8.54 28.30 -25.53
N ARG A 447 9.76 27.80 -25.79
CA ARG A 447 10.17 27.13 -27.05
C ARG A 447 10.48 25.65 -26.88
N GLN A 448 11.04 25.27 -25.73
CA GLN A 448 11.58 23.93 -25.55
C GLN A 448 11.48 23.43 -24.10
N PHE A 449 11.73 22.13 -23.93
CA PHE A 449 11.93 21.50 -22.62
C PHE A 449 13.05 20.46 -22.67
N CYS A 450 14.12 20.72 -21.93
CA CYS A 450 15.29 19.88 -21.74
C CYS A 450 15.02 18.82 -20.67
N THR A 451 15.19 17.54 -21.00
CA THR A 451 15.07 16.44 -20.04
C THR A 451 16.40 15.87 -19.58
N GLY A 452 17.50 16.32 -20.19
CA GLY A 452 18.83 15.79 -19.97
C GLY A 452 19.52 16.37 -18.74
N TRP A 453 20.25 15.55 -18.00
CA TRP A 453 21.07 15.96 -16.86
C TRP A 453 22.31 15.07 -16.75
N SER A 454 23.45 15.65 -16.35
CA SER A 454 24.69 14.91 -16.12
C SER A 454 25.42 15.52 -14.93
N GLU A 455 25.91 14.71 -14.00
CA GLU A 455 26.71 15.19 -12.87
C GLU A 455 28.21 15.25 -13.24
N PRO A 456 28.93 16.33 -12.87
CA PRO A 456 28.48 17.52 -12.12
C PRO A 456 27.97 18.68 -13.00
N ASP A 457 27.83 18.45 -14.31
CA ASP A 457 27.58 19.50 -15.31
C ASP A 457 26.16 20.10 -15.26
N GLY A 458 25.22 19.42 -14.59
CA GLY A 458 23.82 19.81 -14.46
C GLY A 458 22.99 19.56 -15.72
N MET A 459 21.98 20.40 -15.93
CA MET A 459 21.04 20.28 -17.05
C MET A 459 21.73 20.41 -18.41
N GLN A 460 21.43 19.47 -19.30
CA GLN A 460 21.98 19.42 -20.65
C GLN A 460 21.09 20.18 -21.63
N THR A 461 21.64 21.22 -22.26
CA THR A 461 20.89 22.13 -23.17
C THR A 461 21.18 21.87 -24.65
N GLN A 462 22.03 20.90 -24.97
CA GLN A 462 22.34 20.47 -26.32
C GLN A 462 21.92 19.00 -26.49
N ALA A 463 21.36 18.66 -27.65
CA ALA A 463 21.03 17.28 -27.96
C ALA A 463 22.34 16.53 -28.25
N ASP A 464 22.78 15.68 -27.32
CA ASP A 464 23.92 14.79 -27.54
C ASP A 464 23.43 13.36 -27.89
N GLN A 465 24.33 12.50 -28.36
CA GLN A 465 24.00 11.15 -28.88
C GLN A 465 23.52 10.14 -27.83
N VAL A 466 23.47 10.51 -26.54
CA VAL A 466 23.04 9.60 -25.47
C VAL A 466 21.50 9.59 -25.37
N ALA A 467 20.90 8.40 -25.30
CA ALA A 467 19.44 8.21 -25.26
C ALA A 467 18.73 8.98 -24.11
N ALA A 468 19.48 9.34 -23.06
CA ALA A 468 19.00 10.07 -21.88
C ALA A 468 18.71 11.57 -22.14
N THR A 469 19.34 12.20 -23.14
CA THR A 469 19.19 13.65 -23.40
C THR A 469 18.21 13.92 -24.53
N THR A 470 16.93 14.11 -24.20
CA THR A 470 15.91 14.58 -25.15
C THR A 470 15.62 16.05 -24.90
N ILE A 471 15.49 16.84 -25.98
CA ILE A 471 14.95 18.18 -25.88
C ILE A 471 13.66 18.25 -26.69
N LEU A 472 12.55 18.45 -26.00
CA LEU A 472 11.24 18.62 -26.61
C LEU A 472 11.17 20.02 -27.22
N ARG A 473 10.84 20.11 -28.50
CA ARG A 473 10.66 21.36 -29.25
C ARG A 473 9.18 21.54 -29.50
N TRP A 474 8.54 22.54 -28.89
CA TRP A 474 7.09 22.68 -28.92
C TRP A 474 6.53 22.91 -30.34
N ASP A 475 7.32 23.58 -31.17
CA ASP A 475 6.99 23.94 -32.55
C ASP A 475 7.25 22.81 -33.57
N GLN A 476 7.82 21.68 -33.15
CA GLN A 476 8.13 20.54 -34.02
C GLN A 476 7.19 19.36 -33.73
N PRO A 477 6.78 18.60 -34.76
CA PRO A 477 5.99 17.38 -34.56
C PRO A 477 6.88 16.21 -34.07
N LYS A 478 6.24 15.09 -33.73
CA LYS A 478 6.84 13.80 -33.38
C LYS A 478 7.74 13.84 -32.14
N GLN A 479 7.43 14.72 -31.19
CA GLN A 479 8.19 14.84 -29.94
C GLN A 479 7.82 13.72 -28.94
N HIS A 480 8.74 13.44 -28.01
CA HIS A 480 8.61 12.38 -26.99
C HIS A 480 7.82 12.87 -25.75
N TYR A 481 6.57 13.27 -25.93
CA TYR A 481 5.76 13.85 -24.83
C TYR A 481 5.49 12.89 -23.67
N TYR A 482 5.71 11.59 -23.84
CA TYR A 482 5.62 10.60 -22.76
C TYR A 482 6.55 10.94 -21.59
N LYS A 483 7.67 11.65 -21.84
CA LYS A 483 8.60 12.12 -20.80
C LYS A 483 7.95 13.14 -19.86
N VAL A 484 7.16 14.06 -20.42
CA VAL A 484 6.35 14.99 -19.61
C VAL A 484 5.34 14.22 -18.79
N GLY A 485 4.64 13.25 -19.40
CA GLY A 485 3.68 12.41 -18.69
C GLY A 485 4.29 11.69 -17.49
N LEU A 486 5.51 11.13 -17.63
CA LEU A 486 6.24 10.52 -16.53
C LEU A 486 6.58 11.50 -15.40
N ILE A 487 7.02 12.71 -15.72
CA ILE A 487 7.31 13.74 -14.71
C ILE A 487 6.07 14.08 -13.91
N VAL A 488 4.94 14.29 -14.59
CA VAL A 488 3.65 14.61 -13.96
C VAL A 488 3.22 13.47 -13.03
N GLU A 489 3.25 12.22 -13.49
CA GLU A 489 2.94 11.05 -12.67
C GLU A 489 3.82 10.99 -11.41
N ALA A 490 5.13 11.11 -11.60
CA ALA A 490 6.08 11.01 -10.53
C ALA A 490 5.86 12.10 -9.46
N LEU A 491 5.67 13.35 -9.87
CA LEU A 491 5.40 14.48 -8.98
C LEU A 491 4.07 14.32 -8.22
N VAL A 492 3.00 13.84 -8.87
CA VAL A 492 1.71 13.60 -8.19
C VAL A 492 1.84 12.48 -7.15
N HIS A 493 2.60 11.43 -7.44
CA HIS A 493 2.85 10.37 -6.47
C HIS A 493 3.74 10.82 -5.30
N VAL A 494 4.74 11.67 -5.54
CA VAL A 494 5.53 12.29 -4.47
C VAL A 494 4.67 13.22 -3.62
N TYR A 495 3.76 14.01 -4.21
CA TYR A 495 2.76 14.77 -3.48
C TYR A 495 1.92 13.87 -2.57
N GLY A 496 1.40 12.75 -3.08
CA GLY A 496 0.62 11.81 -2.28
C GLY A 496 1.39 11.21 -1.10
N ALA A 497 2.71 11.02 -1.23
CA ALA A 497 3.55 10.47 -0.17
C ALA A 497 4.03 11.52 0.86
N THR A 498 4.20 12.77 0.45
CA THR A 498 4.80 13.83 1.28
C THR A 498 3.78 14.83 1.83
N GLY A 499 2.66 15.04 1.13
CA GLY A 499 1.70 16.11 1.38
C GLY A 499 2.17 17.50 0.92
N ASP A 500 3.33 17.62 0.26
CA ASP A 500 3.84 18.92 -0.19
C ASP A 500 3.22 19.33 -1.54
N SER A 501 2.39 20.39 -1.50
CA SER A 501 1.66 20.88 -2.67
C SER A 501 2.56 21.41 -3.79
N ASN A 502 3.84 21.74 -3.52
CA ASN A 502 4.76 22.22 -4.56
C ASN A 502 4.92 21.21 -5.71
N TYR A 503 4.89 19.90 -5.40
CA TYR A 503 4.98 18.85 -6.41
C TYR A 503 3.72 18.80 -7.29
N LEU A 504 2.54 18.91 -6.68
CA LEU A 504 1.27 18.94 -7.41
C LEU A 504 1.16 20.19 -8.29
N ASP A 505 1.54 21.35 -7.77
CA ASP A 505 1.54 22.62 -8.52
C ASP A 505 2.48 22.55 -9.72
N ALA A 506 3.69 22.01 -9.55
CA ALA A 506 4.63 21.79 -10.65
C ALA A 506 4.08 20.81 -11.71
N ALA A 507 3.43 19.72 -11.27
CA ALA A 507 2.81 18.73 -12.15
C ALA A 507 1.69 19.35 -13.00
N VAL A 508 0.78 20.10 -12.36
CA VAL A 508 -0.32 20.81 -13.01
C VAL A 508 0.21 21.85 -14.00
N ASN A 509 1.18 22.67 -13.59
CA ASN A 509 1.77 23.70 -14.44
C ASN A 509 2.44 23.10 -15.68
N LEU A 510 3.28 22.07 -15.49
CA LEU A 510 3.98 21.41 -16.60
C LEU A 510 3.00 20.76 -17.58
N TYR A 511 1.96 20.09 -17.08
CA TYR A 511 0.93 19.49 -17.91
C TYR A 511 0.19 20.55 -18.74
N ASN A 512 -0.29 21.62 -18.08
CA ASN A 512 -1.07 22.69 -18.70
C ASN A 512 -0.25 23.50 -19.72
N ASP A 513 1.03 23.75 -19.44
CA ASP A 513 1.95 24.36 -20.40
C ASP A 513 2.14 23.47 -21.64
N THR A 514 2.29 22.16 -21.43
CA THR A 514 2.51 21.21 -22.53
C THR A 514 1.29 21.11 -23.44
N ILE A 515 0.07 21.00 -22.90
CA ILE A 515 -1.15 20.96 -23.73
C ILE A 515 -1.37 22.24 -24.55
N THR A 516 -0.85 23.37 -24.06
CA THR A 516 -0.97 24.67 -24.70
C THR A 516 0.04 24.85 -25.83
N ARG A 517 1.25 24.31 -25.66
CA ARG A 517 2.39 24.55 -26.56
C ARG A 517 2.62 23.45 -27.59
N ALA A 518 2.32 22.19 -27.25
CA ALA A 518 2.63 21.03 -28.07
C ALA A 518 1.73 20.93 -29.32
N THR A 519 2.34 20.98 -30.51
CA THR A 519 1.64 21.11 -31.80
C THR A 519 0.87 19.86 -32.24
N ASP A 520 1.37 18.66 -31.95
CA ASP A 520 0.80 17.38 -32.40
C ASP A 520 0.42 16.44 -31.25
N LEU A 521 0.37 16.96 -30.01
CA LEU A 521 0.20 16.20 -28.77
C LEU A 521 -0.90 15.13 -28.86
N TRP A 522 -2.08 15.53 -29.36
CA TRP A 522 -3.30 14.73 -29.38
C TRP A 522 -3.33 13.63 -30.45
N THR A 523 -2.39 13.68 -31.40
CA THR A 523 -2.30 12.76 -32.55
C THR A 523 -0.90 12.18 -32.68
N ASN A 524 -0.18 12.09 -31.56
CA ASN A 524 1.18 11.56 -31.49
C ASN A 524 1.19 10.35 -30.54
N THR A 525 1.67 9.20 -31.02
CA THR A 525 1.67 7.95 -30.23
C THR A 525 2.66 7.98 -29.08
N LEU A 526 3.68 8.82 -29.17
CA LEU A 526 4.66 9.10 -28.13
C LEU A 526 4.11 10.06 -27.06
N SER A 527 2.81 10.38 -27.07
CA SER A 527 2.12 11.12 -26.01
C SER A 527 1.35 10.22 -25.04
N HIS A 528 1.41 8.89 -25.18
CA HIS A 528 0.53 7.98 -24.42
C HIS A 528 0.61 8.14 -22.88
N LYS A 529 1.77 8.51 -22.31
CA LYS A 529 1.87 8.77 -20.86
C LYS A 529 1.27 10.12 -20.43
N MET A 530 0.98 11.03 -21.36
CA MET A 530 0.16 12.21 -21.08
C MET A 530 -1.31 11.82 -20.84
N CYS A 531 -1.77 10.69 -21.40
CA CYS A 531 -3.05 10.11 -21.03
C CYS A 531 -3.07 9.67 -19.57
N TRP A 532 -2.01 8.99 -19.14
CA TRP A 532 -1.84 8.56 -17.76
C TRP A 532 -1.83 9.77 -16.82
N ALA A 533 -0.98 10.77 -17.10
CA ALA A 533 -0.92 12.03 -16.37
C ALA A 533 -2.27 12.72 -16.23
N ALA A 534 -3.07 12.76 -17.29
CA ALA A 534 -4.41 13.32 -17.28
C ALA A 534 -5.35 12.54 -16.34
N THR A 535 -5.33 11.20 -16.36
CA THR A 535 -6.15 10.39 -15.47
C THR A 535 -5.77 10.59 -14.00
N THR A 536 -4.47 10.70 -13.71
CA THR A 536 -3.95 10.90 -12.35
C THR A 536 -4.26 12.30 -11.82
N LEU A 537 -4.08 13.34 -12.65
CA LEU A 537 -4.48 14.70 -12.30
C LEU A 537 -5.99 14.81 -12.06
N HIS A 538 -6.83 14.15 -12.88
CA HIS A 538 -8.27 14.09 -12.64
C HIS A 538 -8.58 13.46 -11.27
N ALA A 539 -7.94 12.34 -10.94
CA ALA A 539 -8.18 11.63 -9.69
C ALA A 539 -7.81 12.47 -8.45
N VAL A 540 -6.77 13.30 -8.55
CA VAL A 540 -6.30 14.13 -7.41
C VAL A 540 -7.01 15.48 -7.32
N THR A 541 -7.32 16.12 -8.45
CA THR A 541 -7.91 17.47 -8.49
C THR A 541 -9.43 17.48 -8.59
N GLY A 542 -10.03 16.41 -9.15
CA GLY A 542 -11.45 16.35 -9.49
C GLY A 542 -11.84 17.17 -10.74
N GLU A 543 -10.90 17.81 -11.43
CA GLU A 543 -11.21 18.65 -12.59
C GLU A 543 -11.60 17.81 -13.82
N ALA A 544 -12.75 18.14 -14.42
CA ALA A 544 -13.33 17.38 -15.51
C ALA A 544 -12.54 17.47 -16.83
N ASP A 545 -11.78 18.56 -17.03
CA ASP A 545 -11.01 18.76 -18.26
C ASP A 545 -9.90 17.72 -18.43
N TYR A 546 -9.26 17.30 -17.33
CA TYR A 546 -8.27 16.23 -17.38
C TYR A 546 -8.87 14.88 -17.82
N LEU A 547 -10.09 14.57 -17.41
CA LEU A 547 -10.80 13.37 -17.90
C LEU A 547 -11.13 13.48 -19.40
N ASN A 548 -11.50 14.66 -19.87
CA ASN A 548 -11.72 14.91 -21.30
C ASN A 548 -10.43 14.75 -22.10
N HIS A 549 -9.30 15.25 -21.59
CA HIS A 549 -7.99 15.06 -22.20
C HIS A 549 -7.58 13.60 -22.25
N ALA A 550 -7.73 12.85 -21.16
CA ALA A 550 -7.48 11.41 -21.11
C ALA A 550 -8.28 10.67 -22.18
N CYS A 551 -9.58 10.95 -22.30
CA CYS A 551 -10.42 10.34 -23.33
C CYS A 551 -9.95 10.71 -24.75
N ARG A 552 -9.49 11.94 -24.98
CA ARG A 552 -8.98 12.35 -26.29
C ARG A 552 -7.71 11.59 -26.68
N PHE A 553 -6.79 11.39 -25.75
CA PHE A 553 -5.61 10.54 -25.98
C PHE A 553 -6.01 9.08 -26.25
N ALA A 554 -6.89 8.53 -25.41
CA ALA A 554 -7.35 7.16 -25.55
C ALA A 554 -8.10 6.91 -26.88
N ASP A 555 -8.92 7.87 -27.35
CA ASP A 555 -9.57 7.80 -28.66
C ASP A 555 -8.55 7.63 -29.79
N TYR A 556 -7.47 8.42 -29.75
CA TYR A 556 -6.41 8.34 -30.75
C TYR A 556 -5.65 7.00 -30.67
N ILE A 557 -5.20 6.60 -29.48
CA ILE A 557 -4.46 5.34 -29.29
C ILE A 557 -5.30 4.13 -29.74
N VAL A 558 -6.57 4.07 -29.35
CA VAL A 558 -7.48 2.98 -29.71
C VAL A 558 -7.73 2.94 -31.22
N SER A 559 -7.74 4.10 -31.89
CA SER A 559 -7.88 4.16 -33.35
C SER A 559 -6.71 3.55 -34.13
N LEU A 560 -5.56 3.34 -33.47
CA LEU A 560 -4.35 2.80 -34.08
C LEU A 560 -4.19 1.29 -33.89
N GLN A 561 -5.04 0.66 -33.09
CA GLN A 561 -4.97 -0.78 -32.87
C GLN A 561 -5.44 -1.54 -34.11
N GLN A 562 -4.59 -2.44 -34.57
CA GLN A 562 -4.78 -3.28 -35.74
C GLN A 562 -5.61 -4.52 -35.41
N PRO A 563 -6.17 -5.22 -36.42
CA PRO A 563 -6.99 -6.41 -36.21
C PRO A 563 -6.29 -7.55 -35.47
N ASP A 564 -4.97 -7.62 -35.54
CA ASP A 564 -4.11 -8.60 -34.84
C ASP A 564 -3.70 -8.14 -33.42
N ALA A 565 -4.34 -7.09 -32.91
CA ALA A 565 -4.13 -6.44 -31.62
C ALA A 565 -2.85 -5.60 -31.47
N ALA A 566 -1.98 -5.55 -32.49
CA ALA A 566 -0.82 -4.67 -32.48
C ALA A 566 -1.23 -3.20 -32.65
N PHE A 567 -0.30 -2.28 -32.39
CA PHE A 567 -0.53 -0.84 -32.57
C PHE A 567 0.40 -0.29 -33.65
N THR A 568 -0.12 0.64 -34.46
CA THR A 568 0.72 1.43 -35.37
C THR A 568 1.36 2.59 -34.62
N TYR A 569 2.66 2.83 -34.84
CA TYR A 569 3.40 3.97 -34.31
C TYR A 569 3.99 4.78 -35.47
N PRO A 570 3.22 5.66 -36.14
CA PRO A 570 3.66 6.37 -37.35
C PRO A 570 4.93 7.23 -37.17
N GLU A 571 5.25 7.59 -35.93
CA GLU A 571 6.45 8.32 -35.56
C GLU A 571 7.72 7.46 -35.67
N LEU A 572 7.62 6.17 -35.35
CA LEU A 572 8.72 5.21 -35.37
C LEU A 572 8.72 4.36 -36.65
N TRP A 573 7.54 3.90 -37.07
CA TRP A 573 7.32 3.04 -38.23
C TRP A 573 6.21 3.63 -39.13
N PRO A 574 6.57 4.27 -40.26
CA PRO A 574 5.62 4.92 -41.16
C PRO A 574 4.60 3.98 -41.82
N SER A 575 4.83 2.66 -41.78
CA SER A 575 3.98 1.63 -42.39
C SER A 575 3.74 0.46 -41.44
N TYR A 576 2.55 -0.15 -41.55
CA TYR A 576 2.18 -1.38 -40.84
C TYR A 576 1.95 -2.55 -41.82
N PRO A 577 2.50 -3.75 -41.56
CA PRO A 577 3.46 -4.08 -40.51
C PRO A 577 4.84 -3.40 -40.76
N PRO A 578 5.65 -3.17 -39.72
CA PRO A 578 6.97 -2.56 -39.89
C PRO A 578 7.94 -3.51 -40.61
N GLU A 579 8.82 -2.97 -41.46
CA GLU A 579 9.82 -3.77 -42.20
C GLU A 579 10.88 -4.42 -41.30
N ARG A 580 11.12 -3.88 -40.09
CA ARG A 580 12.04 -4.43 -39.09
C ARG A 580 11.50 -4.22 -37.67
N TRP A 581 11.08 -5.30 -37.03
CA TRP A 581 10.71 -5.32 -35.60
C TRP A 581 11.94 -5.29 -34.67
N GLU A 582 13.07 -5.81 -35.14
CA GLU A 582 14.26 -6.13 -34.33
C GLU A 582 15.31 -4.99 -34.24
N ALA A 583 15.01 -3.78 -34.70
CA ALA A 583 16.01 -2.71 -34.89
C ALA A 583 16.08 -1.64 -33.76
N LEU A 584 15.50 -1.89 -32.58
CA LEU A 584 15.58 -1.00 -31.41
C LEU A 584 15.89 -1.77 -30.12
#